data_AF-A0A0G0TLK3-F1
#
_entry.id   AF-A0A0G0TLK3-F1
#
_cell.length_a   1.000
_cell.length_b   1.000
_cell.length_c   1.000
_cell.angle_alpha   90.00
_cell.angle_beta   90.00
_cell.angle_gamma   90.00
#
_symmetry.space_group_name_H-M   'P 1'
#
loop_
_entity.id
_entity.type
_entity.pdbx_description
1 polymer ?
#
loop_
_entity_poly.entity_id
_entity_poly.type
_entity_poly.pdbx_seq_one_letter_code
_entity_poly.pdbx_strand_id
1 'polypeptide(L)' 'RGLQIQGEARKLKEEEILGAAREYFAKRGTPKLPKTLEDVNDLTKNRSWYTLKPTKIYILDEELFGYERKEYTF' A
#
# COMPACT_ATOMS: atom_id res chain seq x y z
N ARG A 1 17.64 -8.32 -3.36
CA ARG A 1 16.98 -7.82 -2.13
C ARG A 1 15.48 -7.75 -2.36
N GLY A 2 14.66 -8.26 -1.45
CA GLY A 2 13.21 -8.33 -1.60
C GLY A 2 12.48 -8.26 -0.26
N LEU A 3 11.23 -7.80 -0.31
CA LEU A 3 10.35 -7.68 0.85
C LEU A 3 9.05 -8.43 0.52
N GLN A 4 8.68 -9.39 1.37
CA GLN A 4 7.36 -10.02 1.31
C GLN A 4 6.57 -9.67 2.57
N ILE A 5 5.38 -9.12 2.39
CA ILE A 5 4.49 -8.72 3.49
C ILE A 5 3.26 -9.62 3.46
N GLN A 6 2.95 -10.24 4.58
CA GLN A 6 1.70 -10.95 4.83
C GLN A 6 0.87 -10.15 5.84
N GLY A 7 -0.43 -10.09 5.62
CA GLY A 7 -1.32 -9.31 6.47
C GLY A 7 -2.78 -9.48 6.12
N GLU A 8 -3.62 -8.82 6.90
CA GLU A 8 -5.06 -8.74 6.66
C GLU A 8 -5.35 -7.60 5.69
N ALA A 9 -6.06 -7.88 4.60
CA ALA A 9 -6.55 -6.86 3.68
C ALA A 9 -7.95 -6.40 4.12
N ARG A 10 -8.09 -5.10 4.37
CA ARG A 10 -9.38 -4.49 4.71
C ARG A 10 -9.78 -3.51 3.64
N LYS A 11 -11.01 -3.63 3.15
CA LYS A 11 -11.56 -2.67 2.19
C LYS A 11 -11.76 -1.34 2.91
N LEU A 12 -11.31 -0.25 2.29
CA LEU A 12 -11.53 1.09 2.83
C LEU A 12 -12.99 1.49 2.66
N LYS A 13 -13.50 2.22 3.65
CA LYS A 13 -14.78 2.91 3.55
C LYS A 13 -14.62 4.19 2.74
N GLU A 14 -15.74 4.71 2.22
CA GLU A 14 -15.75 5.86 1.33
C GLU A 14 -15.10 7.10 1.96
N GLU A 15 -15.34 7.33 3.25
CA GLU A 15 -14.75 8.43 4.02
C GLU A 15 -13.21 8.34 4.17
N GLU A 16 -12.63 7.15 4.01
CA GLU A 16 -11.19 6.90 4.13
C GLU A 16 -10.47 6.99 2.76
N ILE A 17 -11.19 6.77 1.66
CA ILE A 17 -10.63 6.65 0.31
C ILE A 17 -9.95 7.94 -0.14
N LEU A 18 -10.56 9.11 0.07
CA LEU A 18 -10.01 10.37 -0.41
C LEU A 18 -8.65 10.68 0.24
N GLY A 19 -8.53 10.44 1.54
CA GLY A 19 -7.27 10.59 2.27
C GLY A 19 -6.19 9.64 1.75
N ALA A 20 -6.52 8.35 1.64
CA ALA A 20 -5.60 7.33 1.13
C ALA A 20 -5.15 7.62 -0.32
N ALA A 21 -6.06 8.10 -1.16
CA ALA A 21 -5.75 8.45 -2.54
C ALA A 21 -4.80 9.64 -2.64
N ARG A 22 -5.02 10.68 -1.85
CA ARG A 22 -4.10 11.83 -1.77
C ARG A 22 -2.69 11.40 -1.38
N GLU A 23 -2.55 10.58 -0.34
CA GLU A 23 -1.24 10.05 0.05
C GLU A 23 -0.60 9.20 -1.06
N TYR A 24 -1.38 8.33 -1.70
CA TYR A 24 -0.92 7.47 -2.79
C TYR A 24 -0.34 8.29 -3.96
N PHE A 25 -1.05 9.32 -4.40
CA PHE A 25 -0.66 10.14 -5.54
C PHE A 25 0.45 11.14 -5.20
N ALA A 26 0.47 11.67 -3.97
CA ALA A 26 1.55 12.53 -3.48
C ALA A 26 2.91 11.80 -3.47
N LYS A 27 2.95 10.57 -2.96
CA LYS A 27 4.17 9.73 -2.92
C LYS A 27 4.72 9.40 -4.32
N ARG A 28 3.92 9.51 -5.36
CA ARG A 28 4.28 9.20 -6.76
C ARG A 28 4.58 10.45 -7.60
N GLY A 29 4.61 11.63 -6.99
CA GLY A 29 4.94 12.88 -7.68
C GLY A 29 3.88 13.31 -8.71
N THR A 30 2.62 12.93 -8.51
CA THR A 30 1.55 13.25 -9.46
C THR A 30 1.24 14.75 -9.41
N PRO A 31 1.16 15.45 -10.57
CA PRO A 31 0.97 16.90 -10.58
C PRO A 31 -0.41 17.36 -10.10
N LYS A 32 -1.42 16.48 -10.12
CA LYS A 32 -2.77 16.77 -9.62
C LYS A 32 -3.15 15.79 -8.52
N LEU A 33 -3.38 16.31 -7.32
CA LEU A 33 -3.94 15.55 -6.20
C LEU A 33 -5.47 15.56 -6.29
N PRO A 34 -6.13 14.41 -6.05
CA PRO A 34 -7.58 14.36 -6.03
C PRO A 34 -8.13 15.25 -4.92
N LYS A 35 -9.24 15.93 -5.19
CA LYS A 35 -9.97 16.77 -4.23
C LYS A 35 -11.32 16.18 -3.86
N THR A 36 -11.94 15.42 -4.76
CA THR A 36 -13.22 14.72 -4.53
C THR A 36 -13.09 13.22 -4.76
N LEU A 37 -14.12 12.46 -4.40
CA LEU A 37 -14.19 11.03 -4.68
C LEU A 37 -14.41 10.75 -6.18
N GLU A 38 -15.10 11.64 -6.91
CA GLU A 38 -15.18 11.51 -8.37
C GLU A 38 -13.78 11.57 -9.00
N ASP A 39 -12.93 12.53 -8.59
CA ASP A 39 -11.54 12.60 -9.07
C ASP A 39 -10.79 11.28 -8.83
N VAL A 40 -10.98 10.66 -7.66
CA VAL A 40 -10.35 9.39 -7.31
C VAL A 40 -10.86 8.27 -8.21
N ASN A 41 -12.17 8.18 -8.42
CA ASN A 41 -12.80 7.17 -9.26
C ASN A 41 -12.36 7.29 -10.72
N ASP A 42 -12.25 8.51 -11.24
CA ASP A 42 -11.75 8.78 -12.59
C ASP A 42 -10.27 8.40 -12.74
N LEU A 43 -9.42 8.86 -11.81
CA LEU A 43 -7.99 8.56 -11.80
C LEU A 43 -7.69 7.07 -11.65
N THR A 44 -8.53 6.34 -10.92
CA THR A 44 -8.33 4.92 -10.65
C THR A 44 -9.20 3.99 -11.49
N LYS A 45 -10.06 4.52 -12.38
CA LYS A 45 -10.98 3.77 -13.22
C LYS A 45 -11.85 2.78 -12.42
N ASN A 46 -12.53 3.27 -11.37
CA ASN A 46 -13.43 2.49 -10.50
C ASN A 46 -12.77 1.28 -9.82
N ARG A 47 -11.48 1.37 -9.47
CA ARG A 47 -10.81 0.34 -8.66
C ARG A 47 -11.22 0.42 -7.19
N SER A 48 -11.18 -0.73 -6.52
CA SER A 48 -11.41 -0.80 -5.07
C SER A 48 -10.14 -0.50 -4.28
N TRP A 49 -10.31 0.18 -3.15
CA TRP A 49 -9.23 0.56 -2.25
C TRP A 49 -9.18 -0.34 -1.03
N TYR A 50 -7.97 -0.75 -0.66
CA TYR A 50 -7.72 -1.61 0.49
C TYR A 50 -6.52 -1.10 1.29
N THR A 51 -6.55 -1.32 2.59
CA THR A 51 -5.37 -1.24 3.45
C THR A 51 -4.90 -2.65 3.76
N LEU A 52 -3.58 -2.85 3.75
CA LEU A 52 -2.96 -4.07 4.23
C LEU A 52 -2.42 -3.79 5.62
N LYS A 53 -2.97 -4.46 6.64
CA LYS A 53 -2.41 -4.45 8.00
C LYS A 53 -1.41 -5.61 8.10
N PRO A 54 -0.09 -5.36 8.15
CA PRO A 54 0.90 -6.42 8.23
C PRO A 54 0.75 -7.20 9.53
N THR A 55 0.79 -8.52 9.43
CA THR A 55 0.96 -9.42 10.58
C THR A 55 2.33 -10.08 10.55
N LYS A 56 2.93 -10.15 9.36
CA LYS A 56 4.26 -10.72 9.18
C LYS A 56 5.00 -10.07 8.02
N ILE A 57 6.28 -9.78 8.22
CA ILE A 57 7.18 -9.23 7.21
C ILE A 57 8.37 -10.16 7.06
N TYR A 58 8.78 -10.34 5.81
CA TYR A 58 9.90 -11.16 5.44
C TYR A 58 10.87 -10.39 4.57
N ILE A 59 12.15 -10.44 4.96
CA ILE A 59 13.23 -9.78 4.24
C ILE A 59 14.11 -10.85 3.60
N LEU A 60 14.31 -10.73 2.29
CA LEU A 60 15.26 -11.52 1.52
C LEU A 60 16.41 -10.60 1.12
N ASP A 61 17.55 -10.72 1.80
CA ASP A 61 18.76 -9.98 1.46
C ASP A 61 19.96 -10.95 1.50
N GLU A 62 20.29 -11.49 0.33
CA GLU A 62 21.33 -12.51 0.19
C GLU A 62 22.71 -12.04 0.64
N GLU A 63 23.00 -10.74 0.49
CA GLU A 63 24.28 -10.18 0.89
C GLU A 63 24.44 -10.11 2.41
N LEU A 64 23.35 -9.87 3.13
CA LEU A 64 23.37 -9.69 4.59
C LEU A 64 23.03 -10.97 5.37
N PHE A 65 22.21 -11.84 4.79
CA PHE A 65 21.66 -13.01 5.49
C PHE A 65 21.91 -14.33 4.74
N GLY A 66 22.65 -14.32 3.63
CA GLY A 66 22.75 -15.48 2.75
C GLY A 66 21.38 -15.91 2.25
N TYR A 67 21.16 -17.22 2.09
CA TYR A 67 19.86 -17.74 1.67
C TYR A 67 18.81 -17.76 2.81
N GLU A 68 19.16 -17.31 4.02
CA GLU A 68 18.20 -17.24 5.12
C GLU A 68 17.25 -16.05 4.96
N ARG A 69 15.95 -16.33 5.11
CA ARG A 69 14.90 -15.32 5.13
C ARG A 69 14.68 -14.85 6.58
N LYS A 70 14.78 -13.55 6.83
CA LYS A 70 14.47 -12.98 8.16
C LYS A 70 12.96 -12.70 8.27
N GLU A 71 12.37 -13.08 9.40
CA GLU A 71 10.94 -12.97 9.69
C GLU A 71 10.68 -12.03 10.88
N TYR A 72 9.65 -11.18 10.75
CA TYR A 72 9.18 -10.26 11.79
C TYR A 72 7.66 -10.36 11.93
N THR A 73 7.14 -10.44 13.16
CA THR A 73 5.71 -10.56 13.48
C THR A 73 5.21 -9.42 14.37
N PHE A 74 3.92 -9.05 14.27
CA PHE A 74 3.31 -7.89 14.95
C PHE A 74 1.96 -8.23 15.59
#